data_AF-A0A7Y0SPX5-F1
#
_entry.id   AF-A0A7Y0SPX5-F1
#
_cell.length_a   1.000
_cell.length_b   1.000
_cell.length_c   1.000
_cell.angle_alpha   90.00
_cell.angle_beta   90.00
_cell.angle_gamma   90.00
#
_symmetry.space_group_name_H-M   'P 1'
#
loop_
_entity.id
_entity.type
_entity.pdbx_description
1 polymer ?
#
loop_
_entity_poly.entity_id
_entity_poly.type
_entity_poly.pdbx_seq_one_letter_code
_entity_poly.pdbx_strand_id
1 'polypeptide(L)'
;AKVNTLLVDRGNLTQRLERYQATLLPQAKARIQAVERGYQNNTAQFNDVISATTDELALQLEQQRLLTDLNIANSNLATLLGGFDYQVASPEARSISTY
;
A
#
# COMPACT_ATOMS: atom_id res chain seq x y z
N ALA A 1 1.43 -13.91 21.13
CA ALA A 1 1.43 -12.44 21.08
C ALA A 1 1.83 -11.89 19.70
N LYS A 2 2.96 -12.29 19.11
CA LYS A 2 3.49 -11.74 17.84
C LYS A 2 2.53 -11.74 16.64
N VAL A 3 1.76 -12.83 16.44
CA VAL A 3 0.77 -12.91 15.35
C VAL A 3 -0.35 -11.86 15.53
N ASN A 4 -0.87 -11.70 16.75
CA ASN A 4 -1.94 -10.74 17.02
C ASN A 4 -1.49 -9.30 16.77
N THR A 5 -0.25 -8.95 17.14
CA THR A 5 0.33 -7.64 16.83
C THR A 5 0.37 -7.38 15.32
N LEU A 6 0.87 -8.34 14.53
CA LEU A 6 0.92 -8.20 13.08
C LEU A 6 -0.46 -8.11 12.42
N LEU A 7 -1.48 -8.77 12.97
CA LEU A 7 -2.87 -8.65 12.49
C LEU A 7 -3.43 -7.25 12.74
N VAL A 8 -3.16 -6.67 13.92
CA VAL A 8 -3.55 -5.29 14.25
C VAL A 8 -2.80 -4.30 13.35
N ASP A 9 -1.49 -4.47 13.19
CA ASP A 9 -0.66 -3.60 12.34
C ASP A 9 -1.14 -3.63 10.89
N ARG A 10 -1.43 -4.83 10.34
CA ARG A 10 -2.01 -4.98 9.01
C ARG A 10 -3.31 -4.19 8.88
N GLY A 11 -4.21 -4.32 9.85
CA GLY A 11 -5.49 -3.60 9.87
C GLY A 11 -5.31 -2.08 9.85
N ASN A 12 -4.40 -1.57 10.69
CA ASN A 12 -4.08 -0.14 10.75
C ASN A 12 -3.47 0.37 9.44
N LEU A 13 -2.55 -0.38 8.84
CA LEU A 13 -1.92 -0.05 7.55
C LEU A 13 -2.96 -0.01 6.42
N THR A 14 -3.87 -0.98 6.37
CA THR A 14 -4.97 -1.00 5.38
C THR A 14 -5.88 0.22 5.52
N GLN A 15 -6.33 0.55 6.73
CA GLN A 15 -7.19 1.73 6.96
C GLN A 15 -6.49 3.04 6.62
N ARG A 16 -5.20 3.15 6.94
CA ARG A 16 -4.39 4.32 6.56
C ARG A 16 -4.25 4.42 5.04
N LEU A 17 -3.95 3.33 4.35
CA LEU A 17 -3.88 3.31 2.88
C LEU A 17 -5.19 3.71 2.22
N GLU A 18 -6.32 3.21 2.73
CA GLU A 18 -7.65 3.58 2.25
C GLU A 18 -7.88 5.09 2.34
N ARG A 19 -7.55 5.70 3.49
CA ARG A 19 -7.65 7.17 3.67
C ARG A 19 -6.79 7.95 2.69
N TYR A 20 -5.58 7.47 2.39
CA TYR A 20 -4.70 8.10 1.39
C TYR A 20 -5.33 8.06 0.00
N GLN A 21 -5.88 6.91 -0.41
CA GLN A 21 -6.47 6.70 -1.73
C GLN A 21 -7.80 7.42 -1.90
N ALA A 22 -8.69 7.32 -0.92
CA ALA A 22 -10.06 7.82 -1.01
C ALA A 22 -10.17 9.33 -0.74
N THR A 23 -9.20 9.93 -0.02
CA THR A 23 -9.36 11.30 0.48
C THR A 23 -8.12 12.17 0.24
N LEU A 24 -6.95 11.80 0.79
CA LEU A 24 -5.80 12.71 0.81
C LEU A 24 -5.25 13.00 -0.60
N LEU A 25 -5.06 11.97 -1.42
CA LEU A 25 -4.57 12.14 -2.79
C LEU A 25 -5.57 12.89 -3.69
N PRO A 26 -6.87 12.56 -3.70
CA PRO A 26 -7.87 13.36 -4.41
C PRO A 26 -7.89 14.83 -4.00
N GLN A 27 -7.77 15.12 -2.69
CA GLN A 27 -7.74 16.49 -2.18
C GLN A 27 -6.47 17.23 -2.61
N ALA A 28 -5.30 16.57 -2.57
CA ALA A 28 -4.05 17.15 -3.04
C ALA A 28 -4.11 17.51 -4.54
N LYS A 29 -4.67 16.63 -5.36
CA LYS A 29 -4.91 16.88 -6.80
C LYS A 29 -5.86 18.04 -7.03
N ALA A 30 -6.98 18.09 -6.28
CA ALA A 30 -7.92 19.20 -6.37
C ALA A 30 -7.27 20.53 -5.97
N ARG A 31 -6.39 20.52 -4.96
CA ARG A 31 -5.62 21.70 -4.55
C ARG A 31 -4.66 22.15 -5.65
N ILE A 32 -3.90 21.24 -6.27
CA ILE A 32 -3.02 21.55 -7.40
C ILE A 32 -3.81 22.25 -8.51
N GLN A 33 -4.93 21.66 -8.94
CA GLN A 33 -5.79 22.26 -9.97
C GLN A 33 -6.31 23.64 -9.59
N ALA A 34 -6.64 23.87 -8.32
CA ALA A 34 -7.09 25.17 -7.84
C ALA A 34 -5.98 26.22 -7.89
N VAL A 35 -4.77 25.89 -7.44
CA VAL A 35 -3.63 26.83 -7.48
C VAL A 35 -3.10 27.06 -8.88
N GLU A 36 -3.16 26.06 -9.77
CA GLU A 36 -2.82 26.21 -11.20
C GLU A 36 -3.77 27.19 -11.88
N ARG A 37 -5.09 27.05 -11.67
CA ARG A 37 -6.08 28.03 -12.15
C ARG A 37 -5.84 29.41 -11.53
N GLY A 38 -5.49 29.44 -10.25
CA GLY A 38 -5.14 30.69 -9.56
C GLY A 38 -3.97 31.39 -10.23
N TYR A 39 -2.90 30.65 -10.52
CA TYR A 39 -1.70 31.15 -11.20
C TYR A 39 -2.01 31.64 -12.61
N GLN A 40 -2.75 30.86 -13.40
CA GLN A 40 -3.18 31.26 -14.76
C GLN A 40 -4.00 32.55 -14.78
N ASN A 41 -4.77 32.81 -13.71
CA ASN A 41 -5.61 33.99 -13.57
C ASN A 41 -4.96 35.11 -12.73
N ASN A 42 -3.66 35.03 -12.44
CA ASN A 42 -2.92 36.01 -11.62
C ASN A 42 -3.48 36.22 -10.20
N THR A 43 -4.08 35.19 -9.61
CA THR A 43 -4.65 35.20 -8.25
C THR A 43 -3.91 34.26 -7.28
N ALA A 44 -2.92 33.50 -7.77
CA ALA A 44 -1.97 32.72 -6.97
C ALA A 44 -0.56 32.87 -7.56
N GLN A 45 0.47 32.57 -6.77
CA GLN A 45 1.86 32.66 -7.19
C GLN A 45 2.37 31.31 -7.72
N PHE A 46 3.41 31.34 -8.55
CA PHE A 46 4.04 30.10 -9.02
C PHE A 46 4.58 29.23 -7.87
N ASN A 47 5.04 29.84 -6.78
CA ASN A 47 5.48 29.12 -5.58
C ASN A 47 4.35 28.32 -4.91
N ASP A 48 3.09 28.74 -5.04
CA ASP A 48 1.94 27.99 -4.52
C ASP A 48 1.73 26.70 -5.31
N VAL A 49 1.95 26.75 -6.63
CA VAL A 49 1.91 25.57 -7.51
C VAL A 49 3.02 24.59 -7.14
N ILE A 50 4.26 25.07 -6.99
CA ILE A 50 5.39 24.22 -6.58
C ILE A 50 5.10 23.54 -5.24
N SER A 51 4.62 24.32 -4.26
CA SER A 51 4.32 23.81 -2.92
C SER A 51 3.22 22.76 -2.98
N ALA A 52 2.14 23.01 -3.74
CA ALA A 52 1.05 22.05 -3.88
C ALA A 52 1.47 20.73 -4.54
N THR A 53 2.30 20.80 -5.58
CA THR A 53 2.84 19.62 -6.25
C THR A 53 3.81 18.84 -5.35
N THR A 54 4.62 19.55 -4.55
CA THR A 54 5.54 18.92 -3.59
C THR A 54 4.77 18.20 -2.48
N ASP A 55 3.68 18.80 -1.99
CA ASP A 55 2.81 18.18 -0.98
C ASP A 55 2.13 16.90 -1.53
N GLU A 56 1.65 16.91 -2.78
CA GLU A 56 1.13 15.69 -3.41
C GLU A 56 2.19 14.61 -3.52
N LEU A 57 3.40 14.96 -3.98
CA LEU A 57 4.50 13.99 -4.09
C LEU A 57 4.85 13.38 -2.74
N ALA A 58 4.88 14.17 -1.67
CA ALA A 58 5.10 13.66 -0.32
C ALA A 58 4.02 12.66 0.11
N LEU A 59 2.74 12.93 -0.20
CA LEU A 59 1.64 12.01 0.06
C LEU A 59 1.75 10.71 -0.74
N GLN A 60 2.18 10.79 -2.01
CA GLN A 60 2.39 9.61 -2.86
C GLN A 60 3.54 8.74 -2.34
N LEU A 61 4.65 9.35 -1.91
CA LEU A 61 5.79 8.63 -1.34
C LEU A 61 5.41 7.91 -0.03
N GLU A 62 4.67 8.58 0.85
CA GLU A 62 4.19 7.95 2.09
C GLU A 62 3.18 6.82 1.80
N GLN A 63 2.31 6.97 0.80
CA GLN A 63 1.46 5.85 0.36
C GLN A 63 2.30 4.63 -0.04
N GLN A 64 3.37 4.83 -0.81
CA GLN A 64 4.24 3.73 -1.24
C GLN A 64 4.96 3.08 -0.06
N ARG A 65 5.36 3.89 0.94
CA ARG A 65 5.91 3.39 2.20
C ARG A 65 4.89 2.52 2.94
N LEU A 66 3.65 2.99 3.10
CA LEU A 66 2.59 2.23 3.76
C LEU A 66 2.28 0.91 3.06
N LEU A 67 2.29 0.90 1.72
CA LEU A 67 2.11 -0.32 0.94
C LEU A 67 3.27 -1.30 1.16
N THR A 68 4.50 -0.79 1.22
CA THR A 68 5.69 -1.59 1.51
C THR A 68 5.61 -2.20 2.91
N ASP A 69 5.25 -1.40 3.91
CA ASP A 69 5.07 -1.87 5.29
C ASP A 69 3.96 -2.93 5.39
N LEU A 70 2.86 -2.75 4.65
CA LEU A 70 1.77 -3.73 4.58
C LEU A 70 2.26 -5.07 3.98
N ASN A 71 3.05 -5.01 2.91
CA ASN A 71 3.62 -6.20 2.29
C ASN A 71 4.58 -6.92 3.25
N ILE A 72 5.39 -6.18 4.00
CA ILE A 72 6.27 -6.75 5.05
C ILE A 72 5.43 -7.45 6.13
N ALA A 73 4.37 -6.80 6.63
CA ALA A 73 3.48 -7.39 7.63
C ALA A 73 2.80 -8.68 7.11
N ASN A 74 2.33 -8.68 5.87
CA ASN A 74 1.73 -9.85 5.21
C ASN A 74 2.73 -10.99 5.05
N SER A 75 3.95 -10.70 4.59
CA SER A 75 5.01 -11.71 4.47
C SER A 75 5.36 -12.32 5.83
N ASN A 76 5.50 -11.51 6.87
CA ASN A 76 5.77 -11.99 8.22
C ASN A 76 4.63 -12.86 8.78
N LEU A 77 3.37 -12.49 8.50
CA LEU A 77 2.21 -13.31 8.85
C LEU A 77 2.24 -14.65 8.12
N ALA A 78 2.51 -14.66 6.81
CA ALA A 78 2.60 -15.88 6.03
C ALA A 78 3.69 -16.82 6.57
N THR A 79 4.86 -16.30 6.94
CA THR A 79 5.93 -17.12 7.57
C THR A 79 5.49 -17.74 8.88
N LEU A 80 4.78 -16.99 9.73
CA LEU A 80 4.34 -17.49 11.03
C LEU A 80 3.17 -18.47 10.96
N LEU A 81 2.42 -18.48 9.86
CA LEU A 81 1.24 -19.32 9.66
C LEU A 81 1.48 -20.50 8.72
N GLY A 82 2.74 -20.77 8.34
CA GLY A 82 3.08 -21.85 7.41
C GLY A 82 2.66 -21.58 5.96
N GLY A 83 2.38 -20.32 5.60
CA GLY A 83 1.98 -19.91 4.25
C GLY A 83 3.06 -20.06 3.17
N PHE A 84 4.28 -20.45 3.56
CA PHE A 84 5.38 -20.78 2.65
C PHE A 84 5.81 -22.25 2.73
N ASP A 85 5.09 -23.10 3.49
CA ASP A 85 5.43 -24.52 3.58
C ASP A 85 5.17 -25.21 2.23
N TYR A 86 6.22 -25.81 1.67
CA TYR A 86 6.15 -26.58 0.43
C TYR A 86 5.43 -27.91 0.70
N GLN A 87 4.19 -28.05 0.24
CA GLN A 87 3.49 -29.34 0.24
C GLN A 87 4.03 -30.20 -0.90
N VAL A 88 4.95 -31.13 -0.59
CA VAL A 88 5.29 -32.22 -1.50
C VAL A 88 4.03 -33.08 -1.63
N ALA A 89 3.35 -33.02 -2.78
CA ALA A 89 2.33 -34.02 -3.10
C ALA A 89 3.02 -35.39 -3.02
N SER A 90 2.57 -36.24 -2.09
CA SER A 90 3.15 -37.57 -1.92
C SER A 90 3.10 -38.30 -3.26
N PRO A 91 4.20 -38.89 -3.74
CA PRO A 91 4.19 -39.59 -5.03
C PRO A 91 3.15 -40.71 -4.95
N GLU A 92 2.17 -40.71 -5.86
CA GLU A 92 1.25 -41.84 -6.00
C GLU A 92 2.09 -43.07 -6.37
N ALA A 93 2.25 -43.99 -5.41
CA ALA A 93 2.86 -45.28 -5.66
C ALA A 93 1.96 -46.05 -6.63
N ARG A 94 2.29 -46.02 -7.92
CA ARG A 94 1.67 -46.89 -8.92
C ARG A 94 1.94 -48.34 -8.51
N SER A 95 0.94 -48.99 -7.91
CA SER A 95 0.94 -50.42 -7.70
C SER A 95 0.90 -51.11 -9.06
N ILE A 96 2.05 -51.60 -9.51
CA ILE A 96 2.16 -52.43 -10.71
C ILE A 96 1.63 -53.81 -10.33
N SER A 97 0.41 -54.15 -10.76
CA SER A 97 -0.11 -55.52 -10.63
C SER A 97 0.56 -56.41 -11.66
N THR A 98 1.34 -57.38 -11.18
CA THR A 98 1.92 -58.44 -12.00
C THR A 98 0.89 -59.54 -12.22
N TYR A 99 0.68 -59.91 -13.49
CA TYR A 99 -0.18 -61.02 -13.93
C TYR A 99 0.41 -62.39 -13.57
#